data_AF-A0A9Q4ELU3-F1
#
_entry.id   AF-A0A9Q4ELU3-F1
#
_cell.length_a   1.000
_cell.length_b   1.000
_cell.length_c   1.000
_cell.angle_alpha   90.00
_cell.angle_beta   90.00
_cell.angle_gamma   90.00
#
_symmetry.space_group_name_H-M   'P 1'
#
loop_
_entity.id
_entity.type
_entity.pdbx_description
1 polymer ?
#
loop_
_entity_poly.entity_id
_entity_poly.type
_entity_poly.pdbx_seq_one_letter_code
_entity_poly.pdbx_strand_id
1 'polypeptide(L)'
;MKEIPEKHRGLYFDKISEVYGRDYKFQILEVGKRGVVGLTWYKRRVELVRMTLSPNEDEVSLSIDAKFDPEKIRSEYDRMFLLAKNLHETDYKSLIN
;
A
#
# COMPACT_ATOMS: atom_id res chain seq x y z
N MET A 1 -14.23 -2.39 -4.38
CA MET A 1 -12.80 -2.01 -4.35
C MET A 1 -12.49 -1.41 -5.72
N LYS A 2 -11.88 -0.23 -5.82
CA LYS A 2 -11.53 0.36 -7.12
C LYS A 2 -10.34 -0.40 -7.71
N GLU A 3 -10.32 -0.61 -9.02
CA GLU A 3 -9.21 -1.26 -9.71
C GLU A 3 -8.07 -0.28 -9.98
N ILE A 4 -6.82 -0.76 -9.91
CA ILE A 4 -5.64 0.03 -10.30
C ILE A 4 -5.68 0.22 -11.83
N PRO A 5 -5.60 1.47 -12.34
CA PRO A 5 -5.49 1.72 -13.77
C PRO A 5 -4.31 0.95 -14.37
N GLU A 6 -4.53 0.31 -15.52
CA GLU A 6 -3.55 -0.58 -16.16
C GLU A 6 -2.21 0.12 -16.42
N LYS A 7 -2.25 1.39 -16.84
CA LYS A 7 -1.06 2.24 -17.04
C LYS A 7 -0.22 2.47 -15.79
N HIS A 8 -0.81 2.43 -14.60
CA HIS A 8 -0.14 2.69 -13.32
C HIS A 8 0.31 1.41 -12.63
N ARG A 9 -0.32 0.29 -12.99
CA ARG A 9 -0.10 -1.02 -12.39
C ARG A 9 1.39 -1.38 -12.42
N GLY A 10 2.03 -1.24 -13.58
CA GLY A 10 3.46 -1.53 -13.74
C GLY A 10 4.33 -0.77 -12.75
N LEU A 11 4.14 0.56 -12.65
CA LEU A 11 4.93 1.42 -11.78
C LEU A 11 4.83 1.02 -10.30
N TYR A 12 3.63 0.69 -9.81
CA TYR A 12 3.46 0.23 -8.43
C TYR A 12 4.13 -1.13 -8.17
N PHE A 13 3.97 -2.08 -9.09
CA PHE A 13 4.58 -3.41 -8.93
C PHE A 13 6.10 -3.35 -9.07
N ASP A 14 6.63 -2.54 -9.98
CA ASP A 14 8.06 -2.31 -10.12
C ASP A 14 8.63 -1.69 -8.86
N LYS A 15 7.95 -0.68 -8.29
CA LYS A 15 8.42 -0.02 -7.07
C LYS A 15 8.43 -0.96 -5.87
N ILE A 16 7.38 -1.75 -5.67
CA ILE A 16 7.39 -2.74 -4.57
C ILE A 16 8.46 -3.80 -4.85
N SER A 17 8.68 -4.19 -6.11
CA SER A 17 9.72 -5.18 -6.44
C SER A 17 11.14 -4.68 -6.23
N GLU A 18 11.38 -3.40 -6.47
CA GLU A 18 12.64 -2.73 -6.15
C GLU A 18 12.91 -2.76 -4.63
N VAL A 19 11.90 -2.47 -3.81
CA VAL A 19 12.07 -2.35 -2.35
C VAL A 19 12.08 -3.72 -1.65
N TYR A 20 11.27 -4.67 -2.11
CA TYR A 20 10.99 -5.93 -1.41
C TYR A 20 11.52 -7.19 -2.12
N GLY A 21 12.02 -7.09 -3.35
CA GLY A 21 12.45 -8.23 -4.19
C GLY A 21 11.36 -8.66 -5.18
N ARG A 22 11.54 -9.66 -6.06
CA ARG A 22 10.48 -10.05 -7.03
C ARG A 22 9.44 -11.05 -6.50
N ASP A 23 9.73 -11.71 -5.38
CA ASP A 23 8.95 -12.86 -4.89
C ASP A 23 8.04 -12.55 -3.68
N TYR A 24 7.82 -11.28 -3.35
CA TYR A 24 6.98 -10.91 -2.19
C TYR A 24 5.49 -11.02 -2.51
N LYS A 25 4.71 -11.32 -1.47
CA LYS A 25 3.24 -11.26 -1.53
C LYS A 25 2.77 -9.88 -1.11
N PHE A 26 2.30 -9.09 -2.07
CA PHE A 26 1.63 -7.82 -1.83
C PHE A 26 0.15 -7.93 -2.08
N GLN A 27 -0.63 -7.49 -1.10
CA GLN A 27 -2.07 -7.44 -1.16
C GLN A 27 -2.51 -5.98 -1.15
N ILE A 28 -3.21 -5.57 -2.19
CA ILE A 28 -3.81 -4.24 -2.27
C ILE A 28 -5.06 -4.25 -1.39
N LEU A 29 -5.16 -3.27 -0.50
CA LEU A 29 -6.36 -3.03 0.30
C LEU A 29 -7.23 -1.97 -0.35
N GLU A 30 -6.61 -0.93 -0.89
CA GLU A 30 -7.32 0.24 -1.41
C GLU A 30 -6.56 0.95 -2.53
N VAL A 31 -7.32 1.55 -3.44
CA VAL A 31 -6.83 2.25 -4.62
C VAL A 31 -7.49 3.62 -4.71
N GLY A 32 -6.66 4.65 -4.81
CA GLY A 32 -7.04 6.03 -5.03
C GLY A 32 -6.82 6.48 -6.47
N LYS A 33 -6.98 7.78 -6.70
CA LYS A 33 -6.73 8.40 -8.01
C LYS A 33 -5.26 8.26 -8.43
N ARG A 34 -4.35 8.48 -7.49
CA ARG A 34 -2.89 8.50 -7.69
C ARG A 34 -2.12 7.67 -6.67
N GLY A 35 -2.79 6.86 -5.87
CA GLY A 35 -2.11 6.06 -4.86
C GLY A 35 -2.67 4.67 -4.74
N VAL A 36 -1.98 3.85 -3.95
CA VAL A 36 -2.49 2.58 -3.42
C VAL A 36 -2.03 2.40 -1.99
N VAL A 37 -2.85 1.72 -1.20
CA VAL A 37 -2.49 1.23 0.13
C VAL A 37 -2.55 -0.29 0.10
N GLY A 38 -1.54 -0.94 0.65
CA GLY A 38 -1.49 -2.39 0.68
C GLY A 38 -0.63 -2.95 1.79
N LEU A 39 -0.66 -4.27 1.91
CA LEU A 39 0.10 -5.05 2.88
C LEU A 39 1.15 -5.89 2.15
N THR A 40 2.37 -5.87 2.65
CA THR A 40 3.44 -6.73 2.16
C THR A 40 4.08 -7.52 3.29
N TRP A 41 4.39 -8.77 3.03
CA TRP A 41 5.21 -9.60 3.93
C TRP A 41 6.68 -9.34 3.63
N TYR A 42 7.42 -8.85 4.62
CA TYR A 42 8.85 -8.60 4.48
C TYR A 42 9.62 -9.14 5.67
N LYS A 43 10.53 -10.08 5.38
CA LYS A 43 11.32 -10.80 6.39
C LYS A 43 10.39 -11.51 7.40
N ARG A 44 10.32 -11.01 8.64
CA ARG A 44 9.51 -11.56 9.74
C ARG A 44 8.46 -10.57 10.24
N ARG A 45 7.98 -9.68 9.37
CA ARG A 45 6.96 -8.69 9.67
C ARG A 45 6.04 -8.45 8.49
N VAL A 46 4.86 -7.93 8.77
CA VAL A 46 4.00 -7.35 7.74
C VAL A 46 4.08 -5.85 7.83
N GLU A 47 4.16 -5.21 6.67
CA GLU A 47 4.23 -3.77 6.55
C GLU A 47 2.98 -3.27 5.85
N LEU A 48 2.33 -2.25 6.42
CA LEU A 48 1.33 -1.45 5.73
C LEU A 48 2.08 -0.37 4.96
N VAL A 49 1.96 -0.43 3.64
CA VAL A 49 2.67 0.46 2.74
C VAL A 49 1.68 1.31 1.97
N ARG A 50 2.06 2.57 1.76
CA ARG A 50 1.36 3.51 0.90
C ARG A 50 2.28 3.85 -0.25
N MET A 51 1.73 3.82 -1.45
CA MET A 51 2.43 4.26 -2.65
C MET A 51 1.66 5.37 -3.33
N THR A 52 2.38 6.39 -3.80
CA THR A 52 1.79 7.58 -4.43
C THR A 52 2.55 7.94 -5.68
N LEU A 53 1.82 8.09 -6.79
CA LEU A 53 2.35 8.59 -8.05
C LEU A 53 2.73 10.06 -7.93
N SER A 54 3.80 10.45 -8.62
CA SER A 54 4.15 11.86 -8.86
C SER A 54 3.01 12.60 -9.58
N PRO A 55 3.00 13.95 -9.59
CA PRO A 55 2.02 14.73 -10.34
C PRO A 55 1.96 14.40 -11.83
N ASN A 56 3.08 13.97 -12.40
CA ASN A 56 3.21 13.60 -13.80
C ASN A 56 2.91 12.12 -14.07
N GLU A 57 2.61 11.34 -13.03
CA GLU A 57 2.30 9.90 -13.09
C GLU A 57 3.43 9.02 -13.69
N ASP A 58 4.68 9.48 -13.58
CA ASP A 58 5.88 8.81 -14.09
C ASP A 58 6.72 8.12 -13.00
N GLU A 59 6.59 8.55 -11.75
CA GLU A 59 7.34 8.01 -10.62
C GLU A 59 6.42 7.62 -9.46
N VAL A 60 6.85 6.64 -8.65
CA VAL A 60 6.14 6.19 -7.45
C VAL A 60 7.00 6.42 -6.22
N SER A 61 6.46 7.19 -5.28
CA SER A 61 6.96 7.26 -3.91
C SER A 61 6.34 6.15 -3.06
N LEU A 62 7.11 5.60 -2.12
CA LEU A 62 6.67 4.57 -1.19
C LEU A 62 6.94 5.02 0.25
N SER A 63 5.92 4.90 1.11
CA SER A 63 6.03 5.06 2.56
C SER A 63 5.56 3.81 3.28
N ILE A 64 6.17 3.53 4.42
CA ILE A 64 5.72 2.47 5.34
C ILE A 64 4.96 3.16 6.46
N ASP A 65 3.64 2.97 6.47
CA ASP A 65 2.74 3.61 7.42
C ASP A 65 2.73 2.84 8.76
N ALA A 66 2.92 1.51 8.75
CA ALA A 66 3.03 0.69 9.96
C ALA A 66 3.76 -0.65 9.74
N LYS A 67 4.25 -1.24 10.84
CA LYS A 67 4.93 -2.54 10.88
C LYS A 67 4.33 -3.43 11.96
N PHE A 68 4.06 -4.69 11.64
CA PHE A 68 3.34 -5.63 12.50
C PHE A 68 4.10 -6.93 12.67
N ASP A 69 3.99 -7.51 13.87
CA ASP A 69 4.47 -8.86 14.16
C ASP A 69 3.49 -9.89 13.59
N PRO A 70 3.95 -10.84 12.75
CA PRO A 70 3.08 -11.78 12.07
C PRO A 70 2.31 -12.72 13.00
N GLU A 71 2.81 -12.98 14.20
CA GLU A 71 2.09 -13.79 15.20
C GLU A 71 0.88 -13.05 15.77
N LYS A 72 0.90 -11.70 15.72
CA LYS A 72 -0.18 -10.83 16.20
C LYS A 72 -1.13 -10.38 15.10
N ILE A 73 -0.78 -10.59 13.83
CA ILE A 73 -1.60 -10.16 12.69
C ILE A 73 -2.99 -10.75 12.70
N ARG A 74 -3.18 -12.01 13.09
CA ARG A 74 -4.53 -12.60 13.12
C ARG A 74 -5.45 -11.87 14.11
N SER A 75 -4.92 -11.45 15.26
CA SER A 75 -5.65 -10.66 16.26
C SER A 75 -5.71 -9.17 15.94
N GLU A 76 -4.77 -8.67 15.12
CA GLU A 76 -4.66 -7.25 14.78
C GLU A 76 -5.16 -6.92 13.37
N TYR A 77 -5.61 -7.91 12.59
CA TYR A 77 -6.06 -7.72 11.21
C TYR A 77 -7.18 -6.69 11.13
N ASP A 78 -8.15 -6.73 12.05
CA ASP A 78 -9.21 -5.73 12.12
C ASP A 78 -8.66 -4.34 12.44
N ARG A 79 -7.64 -4.23 13.30
CA ARG A 79 -6.95 -2.97 13.58
C ARG A 79 -6.14 -2.48 12.39
N MET A 80 -5.53 -3.38 11.63
CA MET A 80 -4.80 -3.05 10.39
C MET A 80 -5.76 -2.56 9.31
N PHE A 81 -6.91 -3.21 9.17
CA PHE A 81 -7.98 -2.79 8.27
C PHE A 81 -8.57 -1.44 8.68
N LEU A 82 -8.84 -1.24 9.98
CA LEU A 82 -9.28 0.04 10.55
C LEU A 82 -8.22 1.14 10.37
N LEU A 83 -6.94 0.83 10.53
CA LEU A 83 -5.85 1.78 10.30
C LEU A 83 -5.77 2.16 8.82
N ALA A 84 -5.79 1.18 7.91
CA ALA A 84 -5.80 1.43 6.48
C ALA A 84 -7.02 2.28 6.05
N LYS A 85 -8.20 1.96 6.59
CA LYS A 85 -9.44 2.72 6.37
C LYS A 85 -9.36 4.14 6.95
N ASN A 86 -8.81 4.31 8.15
CA ASN A 86 -8.66 5.63 8.76
C ASN A 86 -7.65 6.48 7.97
N LEU A 87 -6.51 5.91 7.57
CA LEU A 87 -5.54 6.59 6.71
C LEU A 87 -6.17 6.98 5.37
N HIS A 88 -7.05 6.15 4.81
CA HIS A 88 -7.86 6.50 3.65
C HIS A 88 -8.78 7.70 3.91
N GLU A 89 -9.48 7.70 5.04
CA GLU A 89 -10.46 8.74 5.36
C GLU A 89 -9.84 10.10 5.75
N THR A 90 -8.64 10.12 6.35
CA THR A 90 -7.99 11.35 6.84
C THR A 90 -6.89 11.90 5.93
N ASP A 91 -6.00 11.05 5.39
CA ASP A 91 -4.86 11.50 4.56
C ASP A 91 -5.14 11.40 3.06
N TYR A 92 -6.02 10.50 2.67
CA TYR A 92 -6.16 10.10 1.27
C TYR A 92 -7.31 10.81 0.57
N LYS A 93 -8.33 11.27 1.32
CA LYS A 93 -9.35 12.20 0.81
C LYS A 93 -8.76 13.48 0.23
N SER A 94 -7.64 13.98 0.76
CA SER A 94 -6.95 15.17 0.22
C SER A 94 -6.15 14.89 -1.07
N LEU A 95 -5.86 13.62 -1.38
CA LEU A 95 -5.21 13.19 -2.63
C LEU A 95 -6.22 12.62 -3.65
N ILE A 96 -7.45 12.33 -3.22
CA ILE A 96 -8.57 11.88 -4.05
C ILE A 96 -9.40 13.06 -4.58
N ASN A 97 -9.62 14.10 -3.76
CA ASN A 97 -10.35 15.31 -4.16
C ASN A 97 -9.45 16.29 -4.92
#